data_AF-D1BYN1-F1
#
_entry.id   AF-D1BYN1-F1
#
_cell.length_a   1.000
_cell.length_b   1.000
_cell.length_c   1.000
_cell.angle_alpha   90.00
_cell.angle_beta   90.00
_cell.angle_gamma   90.00
#
_symmetry.space_group_name_H-M   'P 1'
#
loop_
_entity.id
_entity.type
_entity.pdbx_description
1 polymer ?
#
loop_
_entity_poly.entity_id
_entity_poly.type
_entity_poly.pdbx_seq_one_letter_code
_entity_poly.pdbx_strand_id
1 'polypeptide(L)'
;MKEQIEQTNLSRAVAVVATSGSRSEVHRIEETVARGMCIGCGVCSVATCGAISLKLGPTRLRVPDLNDDDMGAVRKASRVCPFSDESPNESVLDAPTSEGRALPQDVRVGRYGRTFAGRVTDDDALVGSSSGGLASWLLAQLLERGEVDAVIHVGAGEDELFEDLISGPGELGRRRKSRYFATTLADVLPLIRDDSRRFALVGVPCFITAARALCREVPEYAERLVLFVGLVCGHLKSPAYAESLAWQAGVAPSDVEEVDFRVKQRGRTAGDYLFGIRRRGESEWITTPTNELIGTNWGHGSFQPEACNVCDDIFAETADVVFGDAWLPRYSSDWRGTNVVITRNPLVDEVFASGEASGDLWVEHLPLDEVVHSQAGNYRHRRDGMAVRLADDIAEGLSVPAKRVVPGYGHVTRRRVKLIRKRRALSAASHDLFASARASGDLDDYLTPMRTLIREYRRVESPLWKRGARFARAVLRGGGGGIEVHEQVHEGVAAFGRRSTLLGRRCFCRGDSRSSLPLSTVTVQDATRVGLLSRCS
;
A
#
# COMPACT_ATOMS: atom_id res chain seq x y z
N MET A 1 14.65 25.23 -36.86
CA MET A 1 16.11 25.01 -36.67
C MET A 1 16.53 24.85 -35.21
N LYS A 2 15.88 25.51 -34.23
CA LYS A 2 16.13 25.24 -32.79
C LYS A 2 15.51 23.91 -32.28
N GLU A 3 14.35 23.50 -32.80
CA GLU A 3 13.72 22.20 -32.44
C GLU A 3 14.49 20.96 -32.93
N GLN A 4 15.18 21.06 -34.07
CA GLN A 4 16.01 19.96 -34.58
C GLN A 4 17.28 19.75 -33.75
N ILE A 5 17.80 20.79 -33.10
CA ILE A 5 18.99 20.69 -32.24
C ILE A 5 18.65 20.06 -30.89
N GLU A 6 17.42 20.26 -30.37
CA GLU A 6 16.94 19.61 -29.15
C GLU A 6 16.67 18.10 -29.34
N GLN A 7 16.08 17.70 -30.48
CA GLN A 7 15.88 16.27 -30.79
C GLN A 7 17.19 15.51 -31.04
N THR A 8 18.22 16.20 -31.57
CA THR A 8 19.55 15.60 -31.80
C THR A 8 20.34 15.43 -30.48
N ASN A 9 20.07 16.25 -29.48
CA ASN A 9 20.67 16.11 -28.14
C ASN A 9 19.97 15.04 -27.29
N LEU A 10 18.66 14.84 -27.45
CA LEU A 10 17.92 13.73 -26.83
C LEU A 10 18.31 12.36 -27.38
N SER A 11 18.51 12.24 -28.70
CA SER A 11 18.99 11.00 -29.32
C SER A 11 20.44 10.66 -28.94
N ARG A 12 21.29 11.67 -28.72
CA ARG A 12 22.62 11.46 -28.11
C ARG A 12 22.57 11.10 -26.63
N ALA A 13 21.62 11.63 -25.85
CA ALA A 13 21.44 11.23 -24.45
C ALA A 13 20.94 9.79 -24.31
N VAL A 14 20.16 9.29 -25.27
CA VAL A 14 19.74 7.87 -25.35
C VAL A 14 20.90 6.96 -25.78
N ALA A 15 21.84 7.47 -26.59
CA ALA A 15 22.98 6.68 -27.08
C ALA A 15 24.22 6.69 -26.15
N VAL A 16 24.34 7.64 -25.21
CA VAL A 16 25.52 7.75 -24.32
C VAL A 16 25.37 6.94 -23.01
N VAL A 17 24.26 6.23 -22.81
CA VAL A 17 24.08 5.30 -21.68
C VAL A 17 24.90 3.99 -21.85
N ALA A 18 25.56 3.79 -22.99
CA ALA A 18 26.22 2.52 -23.31
C ALA A 18 27.72 2.43 -22.96
N THR A 19 28.40 3.51 -22.50
CA THR A 19 29.86 3.43 -22.30
C THR A 19 30.36 4.25 -21.10
N SER A 20 30.21 3.71 -19.89
CA SER A 20 31.20 3.87 -18.81
C SER A 20 30.83 2.99 -17.60
N GLY A 21 31.61 1.93 -17.38
CA GLY A 21 31.47 1.00 -16.27
C GLY A 21 30.91 -0.35 -16.72
N SER A 22 31.75 -1.39 -16.63
CA SER A 22 31.41 -2.80 -16.86
C SER A 22 30.12 -3.22 -16.13
N ARG A 23 28.96 -3.13 -16.79
CA ARG A 23 27.74 -3.87 -16.41
C ARG A 23 27.81 -5.23 -17.10
N SER A 24 28.59 -6.15 -16.56
CA SER A 24 28.76 -7.47 -17.17
C SER A 24 27.85 -8.56 -16.61
N GLU A 25 26.87 -8.23 -15.76
CA GLU A 25 25.96 -9.25 -15.21
C GLU A 25 24.50 -8.80 -15.32
N VAL A 26 23.72 -9.60 -16.05
CA VAL A 26 22.25 -9.52 -16.14
C VAL A 26 21.68 -9.87 -14.77
N HIS A 27 20.83 -9.02 -14.19
CA HIS A 27 20.18 -9.32 -12.92
C HIS A 27 19.00 -10.28 -13.14
N ARG A 28 19.08 -11.51 -12.63
CA ARG A 28 18.04 -12.54 -12.82
C ARG A 28 17.26 -12.78 -11.54
N ILE A 29 16.37 -13.77 -11.58
CA ILE A 29 15.57 -14.18 -10.41
C ILE A 29 16.46 -14.70 -9.27
N GLU A 30 17.59 -15.33 -9.58
CA GLU A 30 18.54 -15.78 -8.56
C GLU A 30 19.09 -14.59 -7.77
N GLU A 31 19.56 -13.54 -8.43
CA GLU A 31 20.02 -12.32 -7.76
C GLU A 31 18.87 -11.61 -7.05
N THR A 32 17.66 -11.64 -7.61
CA THR A 32 16.46 -11.11 -6.93
C THR A 32 16.24 -11.81 -5.58
N VAL A 33 16.30 -13.14 -5.54
CA VAL A 33 16.11 -13.94 -4.33
C VAL A 33 17.27 -13.76 -3.36
N ALA A 34 18.51 -13.86 -3.83
CA ALA A 34 19.72 -13.72 -3.02
C ALA A 34 19.81 -12.35 -2.34
N ARG A 35 19.32 -11.30 -3.00
CA ARG A 35 19.26 -9.93 -2.45
C ARG A 35 18.03 -9.66 -1.59
N GLY A 36 17.15 -10.63 -1.36
CA GLY A 36 15.90 -10.44 -0.62
C GLY A 36 14.90 -9.52 -1.34
N MET A 37 15.06 -9.30 -2.65
CA MET A 37 14.21 -8.43 -3.47
C MET A 37 12.98 -9.17 -4.03
N CYS A 38 12.73 -10.41 -3.63
CA CYS A 38 11.47 -11.08 -3.94
C CYS A 38 10.31 -10.38 -3.22
N ILE A 39 9.31 -9.93 -3.97
CA ILE A 39 8.09 -9.29 -3.43
C ILE A 39 7.00 -10.30 -3.05
N GLY A 40 7.19 -11.58 -3.38
CA GLY A 40 6.29 -12.67 -3.03
C GLY A 40 5.04 -12.82 -3.88
N CYS A 41 5.02 -12.34 -5.12
CA CYS A 41 3.87 -12.48 -6.02
C CYS A 41 3.56 -13.93 -6.46
N GLY A 42 4.52 -14.86 -6.36
CA GLY A 42 4.32 -16.28 -6.67
C GLY A 42 4.19 -16.65 -8.15
N VAL A 43 4.18 -15.69 -9.07
CA VAL A 43 3.98 -15.93 -10.52
C VAL A 43 5.03 -16.86 -11.14
N CYS A 44 6.25 -16.88 -10.62
CA CYS A 44 7.29 -17.83 -11.03
C CYS A 44 6.86 -19.31 -10.86
N SER A 45 6.20 -19.62 -9.74
CA SER A 45 5.66 -20.97 -9.50
C SER A 45 4.55 -21.30 -10.49
N VAL A 46 3.64 -20.34 -10.73
CA VAL A 46 2.54 -20.48 -11.70
C VAL A 46 3.06 -20.74 -13.12
N ALA A 47 4.04 -19.96 -13.58
CA ALA A 47 4.61 -20.10 -14.92
C ALA A 47 5.28 -21.46 -15.13
N THR A 48 5.82 -22.05 -14.06
CA THR A 48 6.51 -23.34 -14.09
C THR A 48 5.61 -24.51 -13.69
N CYS A 49 4.29 -24.31 -13.58
CA CYS A 49 3.34 -25.34 -13.16
C CYS A 49 3.73 -25.99 -11.82
N GLY A 50 4.29 -25.20 -10.90
CA GLY A 50 4.72 -25.68 -9.58
C GLY A 50 6.11 -26.32 -9.52
N ALA A 51 6.83 -26.44 -10.64
CA ALA A 51 8.21 -26.96 -10.62
C ALA A 51 9.12 -26.11 -9.71
N ILE A 52 8.93 -24.80 -9.69
CA ILE A 52 9.49 -23.93 -8.64
C ILE A 52 8.47 -23.80 -7.52
N SER A 53 8.77 -24.42 -6.39
CA SER A 53 7.97 -24.31 -5.16
C SER A 53 8.21 -22.96 -4.47
N LEU A 54 7.27 -22.57 -3.60
CA LEU A 54 7.39 -21.36 -2.79
C LEU A 54 7.54 -21.74 -1.31
N LYS A 55 8.46 -21.08 -0.62
CA LYS A 55 8.68 -21.22 0.83
C LYS A 55 8.50 -19.89 1.55
N LEU A 56 8.20 -19.92 2.83
CA LEU A 56 8.09 -18.69 3.62
C LEU A 56 9.49 -18.12 3.90
N GLY A 57 9.75 -16.90 3.46
CA GLY A 57 11.01 -16.20 3.70
C GLY A 57 11.08 -15.54 5.08
N PRO A 58 12.23 -14.94 5.45
CA PRO A 58 12.44 -14.33 6.77
C PRO A 58 11.47 -13.17 7.09
N THR A 59 11.05 -12.42 6.07
CA THR A 59 10.05 -11.34 6.19
C THR A 59 8.60 -11.85 6.13
N ARG A 60 8.41 -13.18 6.09
CA ARG A 60 7.13 -13.87 5.87
C ARG A 60 6.43 -13.53 4.56
N LEU A 61 7.22 -13.16 3.55
CA LEU A 61 6.78 -13.20 2.15
C LEU A 61 7.15 -14.57 1.58
N ARG A 62 6.32 -15.10 0.67
CA ARG A 62 6.61 -16.36 -0.02
C ARG A 62 7.71 -16.13 -1.07
N VAL A 63 8.81 -16.85 -0.98
CA VAL A 63 9.97 -16.75 -1.88
C VAL A 63 10.13 -18.06 -2.65
N PRO A 64 10.54 -18.03 -3.93
CA PRO A 64 10.75 -19.26 -4.68
C PRO A 64 11.94 -20.03 -4.11
N ASP A 65 11.82 -21.34 -4.08
CA ASP A 65 12.94 -22.22 -3.83
C ASP A 65 13.66 -22.52 -5.15
N LEU A 66 14.86 -21.98 -5.31
CA LEU A 66 15.66 -22.08 -6.54
C LEU A 66 16.80 -23.10 -6.42
N ASN A 67 16.75 -23.97 -5.41
CA ASN A 67 17.76 -24.99 -5.18
C ASN A 67 17.69 -26.18 -6.17
N ASP A 68 16.86 -26.10 -7.21
CA ASP A 68 16.64 -27.18 -8.18
C ASP A 68 17.57 -27.07 -9.41
N ASP A 69 17.98 -28.21 -9.95
CA ASP A 69 18.87 -28.36 -11.10
C ASP A 69 18.16 -28.11 -12.45
N ASP A 70 16.83 -28.00 -12.49
CA ASP A 70 16.10 -27.60 -13.70
C ASP A 70 16.27 -26.10 -14.02
N MET A 71 17.41 -25.78 -14.62
CA MET A 71 17.73 -24.45 -15.11
C MET A 71 16.72 -23.94 -16.15
N GLY A 72 16.00 -24.82 -16.84
CA GLY A 72 14.92 -24.46 -17.76
C GLY A 72 13.74 -23.83 -17.01
N ALA A 73 13.31 -24.45 -15.91
CA ALA A 73 12.31 -23.89 -15.01
C ALA A 73 12.77 -22.56 -14.39
N VAL A 74 14.02 -22.46 -13.94
CA VAL A 74 14.55 -21.20 -13.37
C VAL A 74 14.56 -20.06 -14.41
N ARG A 75 14.97 -20.33 -15.66
CA ARG A 75 14.87 -19.32 -16.73
C ARG A 75 13.43 -18.91 -16.99
N LYS A 76 12.50 -19.87 -17.02
CA LYS A 76 11.07 -19.58 -17.21
C LYS A 76 10.50 -18.71 -16.08
N ALA A 77 10.83 -19.02 -14.82
CA ALA A 77 10.48 -18.19 -13.68
C ALA A 77 11.10 -16.79 -13.74
N SER A 78 12.33 -16.68 -14.24
CA SER A 78 13.02 -15.40 -14.41
C SER A 78 12.31 -14.49 -15.41
N ARG A 79 11.80 -15.03 -16.52
CA ARG A 79 11.05 -14.26 -17.54
C ARG A 79 9.71 -13.68 -17.08
N VAL A 80 9.21 -14.11 -15.91
CA VAL A 80 7.97 -13.58 -15.30
C VAL A 80 8.22 -12.81 -14.01
N CYS A 81 9.47 -12.74 -13.52
CA CYS A 81 9.81 -12.00 -12.31
C CYS A 81 9.83 -10.49 -12.60
N PRO A 82 9.08 -9.64 -11.87
CA PRO A 82 9.02 -8.19 -12.12
C PRO A 82 10.32 -7.44 -11.74
N PHE A 83 11.29 -8.16 -11.17
CA PHE A 83 12.60 -7.63 -10.79
C PHE A 83 13.76 -8.30 -11.52
N SER A 84 13.49 -9.19 -12.49
CA SER A 84 14.52 -9.78 -13.36
C SER A 84 14.64 -8.99 -14.66
N ASP A 85 15.87 -8.85 -15.15
CA ASP A 85 16.20 -8.27 -16.46
C ASP A 85 15.85 -9.21 -17.63
N GLU A 86 15.58 -10.49 -17.35
CA GLU A 86 15.08 -11.45 -18.35
C GLU A 86 13.56 -11.31 -18.57
N SER A 87 12.86 -10.60 -17.68
CA SER A 87 11.44 -10.29 -17.80
C SER A 87 11.22 -8.96 -18.54
N PRO A 88 10.18 -8.83 -19.38
CA PRO A 88 9.85 -7.54 -19.98
C PRO A 88 9.49 -6.51 -18.90
N ASN A 89 10.13 -5.35 -18.95
CA ASN A 89 9.81 -4.24 -18.05
C ASN A 89 8.47 -3.57 -18.41
N GLU A 90 8.03 -2.63 -17.57
CA GLU A 90 6.75 -1.94 -17.69
C GLU A 90 6.60 -1.19 -19.02
N SER A 91 7.68 -0.69 -19.61
CA SER A 91 7.66 0.00 -20.91
C SER A 91 7.54 -0.97 -22.09
N VAL A 92 8.03 -2.21 -21.96
CA VAL A 92 7.93 -3.25 -22.98
C VAL A 92 6.59 -3.99 -22.88
N LEU A 93 6.10 -4.22 -21.66
CA LEU A 93 4.77 -4.76 -21.41
C LEU A 93 3.70 -3.79 -21.92
N ASP A 94 3.87 -2.51 -21.58
CA ASP A 94 2.95 -1.41 -21.90
C ASP A 94 1.52 -1.65 -21.37
N ALA A 95 0.67 -0.64 -21.44
CA ALA A 95 -0.76 -0.84 -21.26
C ALA A 95 -1.38 -1.40 -22.55
N PRO A 96 -2.39 -2.28 -22.49
CA PRO A 96 -3.08 -2.73 -23.69
C PRO A 96 -3.76 -1.54 -24.36
N THR A 97 -3.28 -1.16 -25.54
CA THR A 97 -4.01 -0.23 -26.41
C THR A 97 -5.05 -1.05 -27.15
N SER A 98 -6.30 -1.05 -26.67
CA SER A 98 -7.39 -1.58 -27.48
C SER A 98 -7.52 -0.74 -28.75
N GLU A 99 -7.69 -1.41 -29.89
CA GLU A 99 -8.15 -0.80 -31.16
C GLU A 99 -7.20 0.21 -31.85
N GLY A 100 -5.88 0.07 -31.67
CA GLY A 100 -4.92 0.81 -32.50
C GLY A 100 -4.89 2.33 -32.27
N ARG A 101 -5.61 2.84 -31.27
CA ARG A 101 -5.51 4.24 -30.84
C ARG A 101 -4.26 4.40 -29.98
N ALA A 102 -3.24 5.07 -30.52
CA ALA A 102 -2.07 5.42 -29.74
C ALA A 102 -2.48 6.37 -28.61
N LEU A 103 -2.56 5.85 -27.38
CA LEU A 103 -2.75 6.69 -26.20
C LEU A 103 -1.52 7.60 -26.00
N PRO A 104 -1.72 8.85 -25.58
CA PRO A 104 -0.63 9.69 -25.10
C PRO A 104 0.25 8.96 -24.09
N GLN A 105 1.54 9.26 -24.12
CA GLN A 105 2.54 8.65 -23.24
C GLN A 105 3.28 9.75 -22.49
N ASP A 106 3.44 9.57 -21.18
CA ASP A 106 4.24 10.45 -20.33
C ASP A 106 5.18 9.58 -19.48
N VAL A 107 6.44 9.99 -19.37
CA VAL A 107 7.49 9.24 -18.65
C VAL A 107 7.17 9.00 -17.16
N ARG A 108 6.24 9.77 -16.59
CA ARG A 108 5.88 9.75 -15.18
C ARG A 108 4.74 8.76 -14.89
N VAL A 109 3.83 8.52 -15.84
CA VAL A 109 2.59 7.72 -15.62
C VAL A 109 2.37 6.60 -16.65
N GLY A 110 3.26 6.47 -17.64
CA GLY A 110 3.10 5.56 -18.76
C GLY A 110 2.10 6.09 -19.79
N ARG A 111 1.40 5.19 -20.48
CA ARG A 111 0.26 5.57 -21.32
C ARG A 111 -0.91 6.01 -20.46
N TYR A 112 -1.74 6.90 -20.98
CA TYR A 112 -2.95 7.33 -20.28
C TYR A 112 -4.04 7.74 -21.27
N GLY A 113 -5.28 7.43 -20.92
CA GLY A 113 -6.50 7.95 -21.51
C GLY A 113 -7.01 9.11 -20.67
N ARG A 114 -8.06 8.86 -19.87
CA ARG A 114 -8.68 9.86 -19.02
C ARG A 114 -8.00 9.94 -17.65
N THR A 115 -7.85 11.15 -17.13
CA THR A 115 -7.32 11.41 -15.79
C THR A 115 -8.29 12.25 -14.97
N PHE A 116 -8.65 11.78 -13.78
CA PHE A 116 -9.65 12.46 -12.95
C PHE A 116 -9.50 12.13 -11.47
N ALA A 117 -10.12 12.96 -10.63
CA ALA A 117 -10.42 12.67 -9.24
C ALA A 117 -11.90 12.30 -9.11
N GLY A 118 -12.24 11.41 -8.21
CA GLY A 118 -13.65 11.07 -8.01
C GLY A 118 -13.94 10.20 -6.80
N ARG A 119 -15.23 10.04 -6.53
CA ARG A 119 -15.77 9.13 -5.51
C ARG A 119 -17.20 8.74 -5.83
N VAL A 120 -17.66 7.66 -5.22
CA VAL A 120 -19.09 7.32 -5.17
C VAL A 120 -19.86 8.38 -4.39
N THR A 121 -21.10 8.65 -4.80
CA THR A 121 -21.99 9.61 -4.12
C THR A 121 -22.76 9.00 -2.95
N ASP A 122 -22.90 7.67 -2.92
CA ASP A 122 -23.44 6.91 -1.79
C ASP A 122 -22.49 6.93 -0.58
N ASP A 123 -22.92 7.61 0.48
CA ASP A 123 -22.19 7.77 1.74
C ASP A 123 -21.94 6.42 2.45
N ASP A 124 -22.83 5.45 2.35
CA ASP A 124 -22.69 4.15 3.02
C ASP A 124 -21.62 3.30 2.33
N ALA A 125 -21.67 3.22 0.99
CA ALA A 125 -20.62 2.60 0.19
C ALA A 125 -19.25 3.28 0.42
N LEU A 126 -19.25 4.61 0.61
CA LEU A 126 -18.05 5.39 0.82
C LEU A 126 -17.41 5.12 2.19
N VAL A 127 -18.18 5.03 3.27
CA VAL A 127 -17.67 4.67 4.62
C VAL A 127 -17.02 3.28 4.60
N GLY A 128 -17.58 2.35 3.83
CA GLY A 128 -17.02 1.01 3.60
C GLY A 128 -15.75 0.97 2.74
N SER A 129 -15.28 2.09 2.19
CA SER A 129 -14.11 2.16 1.32
C SER A 129 -12.91 2.85 1.97
N SER A 130 -11.71 2.58 1.48
CA SER A 130 -10.50 3.26 1.96
C SER A 130 -10.33 4.68 1.42
N SER A 131 -10.89 4.99 0.24
CA SER A 131 -10.74 6.29 -0.44
C SER A 131 -12.07 6.73 -1.04
N GLY A 132 -12.14 7.09 -2.33
CA GLY A 132 -13.38 7.42 -3.03
C GLY A 132 -14.29 6.23 -3.40
N GLY A 133 -13.88 4.99 -3.16
CA GLY A 133 -14.69 3.80 -3.45
C GLY A 133 -14.77 3.38 -4.93
N LEU A 134 -14.04 4.06 -5.83
CA LEU A 134 -14.20 3.87 -7.28
C LEU A 134 -13.73 2.50 -7.80
N ALA A 135 -12.71 1.90 -7.18
CA ALA A 135 -12.22 0.58 -7.61
C ALA A 135 -13.30 -0.49 -7.42
N SER A 136 -13.93 -0.54 -6.23
CA SER A 136 -15.01 -1.50 -5.95
C SER A 136 -16.26 -1.20 -6.76
N TRP A 137 -16.58 0.07 -6.99
CA TRP A 137 -17.69 0.47 -7.84
C TRP A 137 -17.49 0.00 -9.29
N LEU A 138 -16.32 0.27 -9.89
CA LEU A 138 -16.01 -0.17 -11.25
C LEU A 138 -16.11 -1.69 -11.39
N LEU A 139 -15.51 -2.44 -10.47
CA LEU A 139 -15.52 -3.90 -10.50
C LEU A 139 -16.95 -4.47 -10.38
N ALA A 140 -17.80 -3.87 -9.54
CA ALA A 140 -19.20 -4.25 -9.46
C ALA A 140 -19.93 -3.99 -10.79
N GLN A 141 -19.71 -2.82 -11.40
CA GLN A 141 -20.30 -2.49 -12.69
C GLN A 141 -19.85 -3.42 -13.82
N LEU A 142 -18.57 -3.79 -13.86
CA LEU A 142 -18.05 -4.72 -14.86
C LEU A 142 -18.65 -6.14 -14.72
N LEU A 143 -18.86 -6.60 -13.48
CA LEU A 143 -19.55 -7.87 -13.20
C LEU A 143 -21.03 -7.80 -13.60
N GLU A 144 -21.73 -6.72 -13.22
CA GLU A 144 -23.15 -6.53 -13.53
C GLU A 144 -23.43 -6.44 -15.04
N ARG A 145 -22.51 -5.81 -15.78
CA ARG A 145 -22.56 -5.71 -17.25
C ARG A 145 -22.13 -7.00 -17.95
N GLY A 146 -21.57 -7.96 -17.23
CA GLY A 146 -20.99 -9.18 -17.81
C GLY A 146 -19.77 -8.88 -18.69
N GLU A 147 -18.98 -7.85 -18.36
CA GLU A 147 -17.69 -7.59 -19.03
C GLU A 147 -16.58 -8.49 -18.50
N VAL A 148 -16.70 -8.88 -17.24
CA VAL A 148 -15.93 -9.95 -16.61
C VAL A 148 -16.87 -10.84 -15.81
N ASP A 149 -16.50 -12.11 -15.64
CA ASP A 149 -17.32 -13.09 -14.95
C ASP A 149 -16.91 -13.24 -13.47
N ALA A 150 -15.65 -12.90 -13.15
CA ALA A 150 -15.12 -12.90 -11.80
C ALA A 150 -13.96 -11.91 -11.62
N VAL A 151 -13.62 -11.62 -10.37
CA VAL A 151 -12.53 -10.71 -9.97
C VAL A 151 -11.55 -11.46 -9.07
N ILE A 152 -10.27 -11.40 -9.41
CA ILE A 152 -9.16 -11.84 -8.56
C ILE A 152 -8.67 -10.63 -7.76
N HIS A 153 -8.72 -10.72 -6.44
CA HIS A 153 -8.35 -9.64 -5.54
C HIS A 153 -8.03 -10.17 -4.14
N VAL A 154 -7.43 -9.32 -3.31
CA VAL A 154 -7.09 -9.68 -1.93
C VAL A 154 -8.31 -9.52 -1.03
N GLY A 155 -8.67 -10.57 -0.28
CA GLY A 155 -9.74 -10.58 0.72
C GLY A 155 -9.22 -10.91 2.13
N ALA A 156 -10.14 -11.13 3.07
CA ALA A 156 -9.80 -11.78 4.35
C ALA A 156 -9.52 -13.27 4.08
N GLY A 157 -8.47 -13.81 4.71
CA GLY A 157 -8.11 -15.22 4.61
C GLY A 157 -8.72 -16.06 5.73
N GLU A 158 -8.61 -17.38 5.62
CA GLU A 158 -9.02 -18.33 6.66
C GLU A 158 -7.89 -18.58 7.66
N ASP A 159 -6.69 -18.83 7.14
CA ASP A 159 -5.50 -19.15 7.94
C ASP A 159 -4.59 -17.93 8.12
N GLU A 160 -4.48 -17.10 7.09
CA GLU A 160 -3.78 -15.82 7.12
C GLU A 160 -4.79 -14.66 7.19
N LEU A 161 -4.37 -13.49 7.70
CA LEU A 161 -5.29 -12.34 7.78
C LEU A 161 -5.85 -11.93 6.43
N PHE A 162 -5.06 -12.10 5.37
CA PHE A 162 -5.46 -11.81 4.00
C PHE A 162 -4.95 -12.88 3.05
N GLU A 163 -5.73 -13.15 2.00
CA GLU A 163 -5.43 -14.10 0.93
C GLU A 163 -5.89 -13.55 -0.44
N ASP A 164 -5.23 -13.96 -1.53
CA ASP A 164 -5.77 -13.74 -2.87
C ASP A 164 -6.96 -14.67 -3.05
N LEU A 165 -8.06 -14.16 -3.59
CA LEU A 165 -9.26 -14.96 -3.82
C LEU A 165 -10.00 -14.54 -5.09
N ILE A 166 -10.95 -15.37 -5.50
CA ILE A 166 -11.84 -15.12 -6.63
C ILE A 166 -13.21 -14.71 -6.09
N SER A 167 -13.77 -13.62 -6.60
CA SER A 167 -15.11 -13.16 -6.28
C SER A 167 -15.97 -12.99 -7.52
N GLY A 168 -17.19 -13.51 -7.45
CA GLY A 168 -18.24 -13.27 -8.44
C GLY A 168 -19.15 -12.09 -8.09
N PRO A 169 -20.25 -11.93 -8.85
CA PRO A 169 -21.29 -10.94 -8.56
C PRO A 169 -21.81 -11.03 -7.11
N GLY A 170 -21.97 -9.89 -6.44
CA GLY A 170 -22.49 -9.79 -5.07
C GLY A 170 -21.47 -10.05 -3.95
N GLU A 171 -20.30 -10.63 -4.24
CA GLU A 171 -19.31 -10.98 -3.19
C GLU A 171 -18.34 -9.84 -2.86
N LEU A 172 -18.15 -8.88 -3.78
CA LEU A 172 -17.21 -7.77 -3.61
C LEU A 172 -17.54 -6.84 -2.43
N GLY A 173 -18.83 -6.71 -2.08
CA GLY A 173 -19.31 -5.80 -1.03
C GLY A 173 -18.61 -5.99 0.31
N ARG A 174 -18.42 -7.25 0.71
CA ARG A 174 -17.84 -7.64 2.01
C ARG A 174 -16.31 -7.68 2.02
N ARG A 175 -15.68 -7.52 0.87
CA ARG A 175 -14.23 -7.75 0.67
C ARG A 175 -13.51 -6.49 0.19
N ARG A 176 -14.00 -5.30 0.59
CA ARG A 176 -13.43 -4.00 0.24
C ARG A 176 -12.29 -3.60 1.19
N LYS A 177 -11.74 -2.39 0.96
CA LYS A 177 -10.66 -1.71 1.70
C LYS A 177 -9.24 -2.17 1.38
N SER A 178 -8.29 -1.30 1.73
CA SER A 178 -6.86 -1.48 1.55
C SER A 178 -6.33 -2.59 2.46
N ARG A 179 -5.59 -3.52 1.85
CA ARG A 179 -4.84 -4.58 2.52
C ARG A 179 -3.37 -4.36 2.19
N TYR A 180 -2.58 -3.99 3.19
CA TYR A 180 -1.27 -3.36 2.95
C TYR A 180 -0.09 -4.33 2.79
N PHE A 181 -0.28 -5.62 3.04
CA PHE A 181 0.73 -6.62 2.74
C PHE A 181 0.20 -7.61 1.71
N ALA A 182 1.11 -8.11 0.89
CA ALA A 182 0.72 -8.98 -0.21
C ALA A 182 0.56 -10.43 0.23
N THR A 183 -0.33 -11.04 -0.51
CA THR A 183 -0.61 -12.46 -0.63
C THR A 183 0.16 -12.98 -1.83
N THR A 184 -0.17 -14.18 -2.33
CA THR A 184 0.50 -14.74 -3.51
C THR A 184 -0.51 -15.12 -4.58
N LEU A 185 -0.23 -14.71 -5.83
CA LEU A 185 -1.06 -15.09 -6.97
C LEU A 185 -0.96 -16.59 -7.27
N ALA A 186 0.03 -17.29 -6.71
CA ALA A 186 0.16 -18.73 -6.83
C ALA A 186 -1.00 -19.51 -6.20
N ASP A 187 -1.76 -18.92 -5.28
CA ASP A 187 -2.89 -19.58 -4.64
C ASP A 187 -4.15 -19.57 -5.53
N VAL A 188 -4.23 -18.64 -6.49
CA VAL A 188 -5.44 -18.41 -7.31
C VAL A 188 -5.24 -18.62 -8.79
N LEU A 189 -4.09 -18.26 -9.35
CA LEU A 189 -3.88 -18.35 -10.80
C LEU A 189 -3.94 -19.80 -11.33
N PRO A 190 -3.37 -20.82 -10.66
CA PRO A 190 -3.50 -22.19 -11.13
C PRO A 190 -4.96 -22.65 -11.29
N LEU A 191 -5.88 -22.10 -10.49
CA LEU A 191 -7.30 -22.46 -10.51
C LEU A 191 -8.02 -21.98 -11.77
N ILE A 192 -7.52 -20.92 -12.42
CA ILE A 192 -8.19 -20.31 -13.57
C ILE A 192 -7.63 -20.76 -14.92
N ARG A 193 -6.54 -21.53 -14.93
CA ARG A 193 -5.82 -21.87 -16.17
C ARG A 193 -6.74 -22.51 -17.22
N ASP A 194 -7.55 -23.47 -16.77
CA ASP A 194 -8.48 -24.22 -17.61
C ASP A 194 -9.95 -23.75 -17.44
N ASP A 195 -10.17 -22.68 -16.67
CA ASP A 195 -11.50 -22.08 -16.47
C ASP A 195 -11.87 -21.25 -17.69
N SER A 196 -13.09 -21.32 -18.20
CA SER A 196 -13.53 -20.54 -19.38
C SER A 196 -13.98 -19.11 -19.07
N ARG A 197 -14.08 -18.75 -17.79
CA ARG A 197 -14.45 -17.41 -17.34
C ARG A 197 -13.39 -16.37 -17.69
N ARG A 198 -13.85 -15.13 -17.81
CA ARG A 198 -13.05 -13.91 -17.94
C ARG A 198 -12.89 -13.25 -16.58
N PHE A 199 -11.66 -12.91 -16.24
CA PHE A 199 -11.28 -12.41 -14.94
C PHE A 199 -10.73 -10.99 -15.03
N ALA A 200 -11.13 -10.14 -14.09
CA ALA A 200 -10.37 -8.93 -13.75
C ALA A 200 -9.36 -9.24 -12.63
N LEU A 201 -8.11 -8.81 -12.77
CA LEU A 201 -7.09 -8.93 -11.72
C LEU A 201 -6.83 -7.59 -11.06
N VAL A 202 -7.01 -7.49 -9.74
CA VAL A 202 -6.65 -6.31 -8.93
C VAL A 202 -5.27 -6.52 -8.32
N GLY A 203 -4.39 -5.54 -8.44
CA GLY A 203 -3.04 -5.66 -7.89
C GLY A 203 -2.26 -4.35 -7.81
N VAL A 204 -1.19 -4.39 -7.01
CA VAL A 204 -0.15 -3.34 -6.99
C VAL A 204 0.77 -3.48 -8.21
N PRO A 205 1.60 -2.47 -8.55
CA PRO A 205 2.33 -2.41 -9.81
C PRO A 205 3.17 -3.65 -10.13
N CYS A 206 3.92 -4.16 -9.16
CA CYS A 206 4.75 -5.35 -9.35
C CYS A 206 3.95 -6.64 -9.58
N PHE A 207 2.75 -6.75 -9.00
CA PHE A 207 1.85 -7.91 -9.19
C PHE A 207 1.22 -7.87 -10.59
N ILE A 208 0.72 -6.70 -11.01
CA ILE A 208 0.18 -6.51 -12.37
C ILE A 208 1.26 -6.76 -13.43
N THR A 209 2.47 -6.24 -13.20
CA THR A 209 3.62 -6.46 -14.10
C THR A 209 3.98 -7.95 -14.22
N ALA A 210 4.04 -8.67 -13.10
CA ALA A 210 4.30 -10.11 -13.10
C ALA A 210 3.20 -10.90 -13.83
N ALA A 211 1.92 -10.59 -13.58
CA ALA A 211 0.79 -11.24 -14.24
C ALA A 211 0.74 -10.95 -15.75
N ARG A 212 1.09 -9.72 -16.18
CA ARG A 212 1.23 -9.39 -17.61
C ARG A 212 2.37 -10.14 -18.26
N ALA A 213 3.51 -10.29 -17.58
CA ALA A 213 4.61 -11.12 -18.07
C ALA A 213 4.19 -12.60 -18.17
N LEU A 214 3.42 -13.11 -17.20
CA LEU A 214 2.83 -14.45 -17.28
C LEU A 214 1.93 -14.61 -18.51
N CYS A 215 1.04 -13.67 -18.80
CA CYS A 215 0.18 -13.72 -19.99
C CYS A 215 0.99 -13.79 -21.30
N ARG A 216 2.19 -13.20 -21.35
CA ARG A 216 3.09 -13.32 -22.51
C ARG A 216 3.81 -14.66 -22.57
N GLU A 217 4.25 -15.18 -21.42
CA GLU A 217 5.00 -16.44 -21.32
C GLU A 217 4.10 -17.67 -21.43
N VAL A 218 2.85 -17.56 -20.98
CA VAL A 218 1.84 -18.63 -20.91
C VAL A 218 0.50 -18.07 -21.43
N PRO A 219 0.27 -18.11 -22.76
CA PRO A 219 -0.86 -17.46 -23.43
C PRO A 219 -2.24 -17.85 -22.92
N GLU A 220 -2.40 -19.04 -22.33
CA GLU A 220 -3.67 -19.48 -21.73
C GLU A 220 -4.19 -18.47 -20.71
N TYR A 221 -3.30 -17.85 -19.92
CA TYR A 221 -3.68 -16.82 -18.96
C TYR A 221 -4.09 -15.50 -19.63
N ALA A 222 -3.61 -15.20 -20.83
CA ALA A 222 -4.01 -13.99 -21.57
C ALA A 222 -5.48 -14.06 -22.03
N GLU A 223 -5.99 -15.26 -22.29
CA GLU A 223 -7.41 -15.47 -22.63
C GLU A 223 -8.33 -15.33 -21.42
N ARG A 224 -7.82 -15.54 -20.21
CA ARG A 224 -8.61 -15.49 -18.95
C ARG A 224 -8.53 -14.14 -18.28
N LEU A 225 -7.34 -13.56 -18.17
CA LEU A 225 -7.11 -12.27 -17.54
C LEU A 225 -7.37 -11.14 -18.55
N VAL A 226 -8.64 -10.74 -18.68
CA VAL A 226 -9.07 -9.77 -19.70
C VAL A 226 -8.96 -8.32 -19.24
N LEU A 227 -8.86 -8.07 -17.93
CA LEU A 227 -8.75 -6.72 -17.37
C LEU A 227 -7.81 -6.68 -16.17
N PHE A 228 -6.94 -5.67 -16.11
CA PHE A 228 -5.97 -5.47 -15.03
C PHE A 228 -6.25 -4.15 -14.33
N VAL A 229 -6.61 -4.21 -13.05
CA VAL A 229 -6.93 -3.07 -12.20
C VAL A 229 -5.75 -2.80 -11.26
N GLY A 230 -5.04 -1.71 -11.53
CA GLY A 230 -3.88 -1.28 -10.78
C GLY A 230 -4.23 -0.44 -9.56
N LEU A 231 -3.45 -0.59 -8.49
CA LEU A 231 -3.47 0.28 -7.32
C LEU A 231 -2.16 1.07 -7.23
N VAL A 232 -2.24 2.39 -7.03
CA VAL A 232 -1.06 3.21 -6.74
C VAL A 232 -0.38 2.70 -5.47
N CYS A 233 0.91 2.43 -5.55
CA CYS A 233 1.65 1.80 -4.45
C CYS A 233 2.84 2.65 -3.99
N GLY A 234 2.81 3.10 -2.74
CA GLY A 234 3.97 3.78 -2.12
C GLY A 234 5.06 2.81 -1.68
N HIS A 235 4.66 1.74 -1.00
CA HIS A 235 5.41 0.51 -0.76
C HIS A 235 4.43 -0.52 -0.21
N LEU A 236 4.71 -1.79 -0.49
CA LEU A 236 4.05 -2.89 0.18
C LEU A 236 4.57 -3.03 1.62
N LYS A 237 3.86 -3.77 2.45
CA LYS A 237 4.28 -4.20 3.78
C LYS A 237 4.47 -5.71 3.86
N SER A 238 5.19 -6.20 4.86
CA SER A 238 5.07 -7.59 5.30
C SER A 238 3.88 -7.78 6.25
N PRO A 239 3.43 -9.04 6.49
CA PRO A 239 2.38 -9.33 7.49
C PRO A 239 2.69 -8.78 8.89
N ALA A 240 3.97 -8.64 9.22
CA ALA A 240 4.44 -8.06 10.49
C ALA A 240 3.92 -6.65 10.74
N TYR A 241 3.58 -5.88 9.69
CA TYR A 241 3.01 -4.56 9.86
C TYR A 241 1.68 -4.61 10.62
N ALA A 242 0.72 -5.43 10.19
CA ALA A 242 -0.59 -5.54 10.83
C ALA A 242 -0.47 -6.00 12.28
N GLU A 243 0.34 -7.03 12.52
CA GLU A 243 0.61 -7.55 13.87
C GLU A 243 1.27 -6.51 14.77
N SER A 244 2.22 -5.73 14.26
CA SER A 244 2.89 -4.70 15.05
C SER A 244 1.93 -3.61 15.49
N LEU A 245 0.97 -3.25 14.65
CA LEU A 245 -0.06 -2.25 14.99
C LEU A 245 -1.06 -2.83 15.99
N ALA A 246 -1.49 -4.08 15.79
CA ALA A 246 -2.37 -4.79 16.70
C ALA A 246 -1.76 -4.94 18.10
N TRP A 247 -0.48 -5.31 18.19
CA TRP A 247 0.18 -5.49 19.48
C TRP A 247 0.34 -4.18 20.23
N GLN A 248 0.62 -3.08 19.52
CA GLN A 248 0.60 -1.73 20.10
C GLN A 248 -0.79 -1.31 20.58
N ALA A 249 -1.85 -1.81 19.96
CA ALA A 249 -3.25 -1.61 20.38
C ALA A 249 -3.73 -2.60 21.47
N GLY A 250 -2.84 -3.46 21.99
CA GLY A 250 -3.15 -4.39 23.08
C GLY A 250 -3.66 -5.77 22.65
N VAL A 251 -3.54 -6.13 21.37
CA VAL A 251 -3.89 -7.46 20.85
C VAL A 251 -2.62 -8.18 20.40
N ALA A 252 -2.25 -9.26 21.09
CA ALA A 252 -1.06 -10.04 20.74
C ALA A 252 -1.18 -10.61 19.31
N PRO A 253 -0.08 -10.78 18.55
CA PRO A 253 -0.13 -11.26 17.17
C PRO A 253 -0.91 -12.57 16.95
N SER A 254 -0.88 -13.51 17.91
CA SER A 254 -1.64 -14.77 17.86
C SER A 254 -3.15 -14.59 17.95
N ASP A 255 -3.60 -13.48 18.53
CA ASP A 255 -5.00 -13.24 18.89
C ASP A 255 -5.66 -12.30 17.87
N VAL A 256 -4.96 -11.92 16.82
CA VAL A 256 -5.49 -11.07 15.75
C VAL A 256 -6.41 -11.90 14.85
N GLU A 257 -7.64 -11.46 14.69
CA GLU A 257 -8.62 -12.09 13.79
C GLU A 257 -8.89 -11.24 12.56
N GLU A 258 -9.09 -9.93 12.72
CA GLU A 258 -9.43 -9.04 11.61
C GLU A 258 -8.82 -7.66 11.82
N VAL A 259 -8.37 -7.02 10.74
CA VAL A 259 -7.78 -5.69 10.75
C VAL A 259 -8.43 -4.77 9.73
N ASP A 260 -8.66 -3.52 10.12
CA ASP A 260 -9.03 -2.42 9.22
C ASP A 260 -7.97 -1.33 9.33
N PHE A 261 -7.14 -1.19 8.31
CA PHE A 261 -6.09 -0.20 8.36
C PHE A 261 -6.57 1.25 8.20
N ARG A 262 -7.83 1.46 7.81
CA ARG A 262 -8.36 2.80 7.52
C ARG A 262 -9.83 2.90 7.89
N VAL A 263 -10.08 3.03 9.19
CA VAL A 263 -11.37 3.45 9.71
C VAL A 263 -11.48 4.97 9.56
N LYS A 264 -12.37 5.42 8.67
CA LYS A 264 -12.61 6.83 8.40
C LYS A 264 -13.24 7.53 9.62
N GLN A 265 -12.84 8.78 9.86
CA GLN A 265 -13.41 9.61 10.91
C GLN A 265 -14.18 10.79 10.31
N ARG A 266 -15.50 10.81 10.50
CA ARG A 266 -16.34 11.93 10.07
C ARG A 266 -15.83 13.24 10.66
N GLY A 267 -15.71 14.28 9.84
CA GLY A 267 -15.25 15.62 10.26
C GLY A 267 -13.74 15.78 10.43
N ARG A 268 -12.93 14.75 10.14
CA ARG A 268 -11.46 14.84 10.11
C ARG A 268 -10.93 15.01 8.68
N THR A 269 -9.61 14.99 8.52
CA THR A 269 -8.96 14.96 7.20
C THR A 269 -8.88 13.52 6.68
N ALA A 270 -8.74 13.33 5.36
CA ALA A 270 -8.60 12.00 4.75
C ALA A 270 -7.40 11.21 5.27
N GLY A 271 -6.36 11.91 5.75
CA GLY A 271 -5.14 11.31 6.32
C GLY A 271 -5.20 11.09 7.85
N ASP A 272 -6.28 11.48 8.51
CA ASP A 272 -6.48 11.33 9.96
C ASP A 272 -7.51 10.24 10.23
N TYR A 273 -7.07 8.99 10.08
CA TYR A 273 -7.88 7.78 10.21
C TYR A 273 -7.37 6.89 11.35
N LEU A 274 -8.26 6.01 11.83
CA LEU A 274 -7.94 5.04 12.88
C LEU A 274 -7.50 3.70 12.25
N PHE A 275 -6.68 2.97 12.99
CA PHE A 275 -6.45 1.54 12.80
C PHE A 275 -7.47 0.79 13.65
N GLY A 276 -8.20 -0.14 13.03
CA GLY A 276 -9.12 -1.05 13.69
C GLY A 276 -8.55 -2.47 13.79
N ILE A 277 -8.77 -3.12 14.91
CA ILE A 277 -8.42 -4.53 15.14
C ILE A 277 -9.55 -5.24 15.89
N ARG A 278 -9.84 -6.48 15.49
CA ARG A 278 -10.73 -7.39 16.21
C ARG A 278 -9.93 -8.57 16.74
N ARG A 279 -10.10 -8.84 18.03
CA ARG A 279 -9.46 -9.98 18.69
C ARG A 279 -10.26 -11.25 18.42
N ARG A 280 -9.55 -12.38 18.28
CA ARG A 280 -10.11 -13.71 18.11
C ARG A 280 -11.15 -14.03 19.18
N GLY A 281 -12.37 -14.31 18.73
CA GLY A 281 -13.49 -14.66 19.59
C GLY A 281 -14.20 -13.47 20.25
N GLU A 282 -13.80 -12.23 19.92
CA GLU A 282 -14.48 -11.01 20.33
C GLU A 282 -15.21 -10.37 19.14
N SER A 283 -16.41 -9.82 19.38
CA SER A 283 -17.20 -9.15 18.34
C SER A 283 -16.86 -7.67 18.17
N GLU A 284 -16.31 -7.05 19.20
CA GLU A 284 -16.06 -5.61 19.24
C GLU A 284 -14.74 -5.23 18.55
N TRP A 285 -14.76 -4.08 17.88
CA TRP A 285 -13.56 -3.50 17.27
C TRP A 285 -12.84 -2.59 18.26
N ILE A 286 -11.54 -2.80 18.41
CA ILE A 286 -10.64 -1.85 19.07
C ILE A 286 -10.13 -0.89 17.99
N THR A 287 -10.26 0.41 18.22
CA THR A 287 -9.75 1.44 17.30
C THR A 287 -8.70 2.31 17.97
N THR A 288 -7.64 2.65 17.22
CA THR A 288 -6.54 3.47 17.71
C THR A 288 -6.13 4.49 16.66
N PRO A 289 -5.92 5.78 17.02
CA PRO A 289 -5.40 6.77 16.10
C PRO A 289 -4.06 6.35 15.51
N THR A 290 -3.95 6.37 14.18
CA THR A 290 -2.74 5.91 13.50
C THR A 290 -1.50 6.73 13.87
N ASN A 291 -1.67 8.00 14.24
CA ASN A 291 -0.57 8.87 14.68
C ASN A 291 0.01 8.52 16.07
N GLU A 292 -0.66 7.67 16.85
CA GLU A 292 -0.17 7.13 18.14
C GLU A 292 0.66 5.86 17.96
N LEU A 293 0.53 5.19 16.81
CA LEU A 293 1.18 3.93 16.51
C LEU A 293 2.52 4.14 15.79
N ILE A 294 3.56 3.44 16.23
CA ILE A 294 4.85 3.39 15.55
C ILE A 294 4.73 2.53 14.29
N GLY A 295 5.24 3.05 13.18
CA GLY A 295 5.29 2.38 11.88
C GLY A 295 4.28 2.90 10.85
N THR A 296 3.25 3.64 11.28
CA THR A 296 2.18 4.17 10.41
C THR A 296 2.61 5.35 9.54
N ASN A 297 3.67 6.06 9.90
CA ASN A 297 4.24 7.09 9.05
C ASN A 297 4.95 6.44 7.84
N TRP A 298 4.28 6.49 6.69
CA TRP A 298 4.76 5.97 5.40
C TRP A 298 6.16 6.45 5.00
N GLY A 299 6.58 7.63 5.48
CA GLY A 299 7.92 8.19 5.26
C GLY A 299 9.05 7.45 5.99
N HIS A 300 8.74 6.67 7.03
CA HIS A 300 9.74 5.85 7.74
C HIS A 300 10.02 4.51 7.05
N GLY A 301 9.12 4.04 6.18
CA GLY A 301 9.29 2.76 5.48
C GLY A 301 9.25 1.52 6.39
N SER A 302 8.67 1.58 7.59
CA SER A 302 8.60 0.40 8.48
C SER A 302 7.92 -0.78 7.80
N PHE A 303 8.50 -1.96 7.90
CA PHE A 303 8.08 -3.22 7.29
C PHE A 303 7.99 -3.22 5.76
N GLN A 304 8.65 -2.27 5.09
CA GLN A 304 8.73 -2.25 3.63
C GLN A 304 9.67 -3.39 3.16
N PRO A 305 9.27 -4.21 2.17
CA PRO A 305 10.14 -5.21 1.55
C PRO A 305 11.27 -4.56 0.73
N GLU A 306 12.40 -5.25 0.61
CA GLU A 306 13.57 -4.71 -0.10
C GLU A 306 13.27 -4.43 -1.58
N ALA A 307 12.41 -5.22 -2.21
CA ALA A 307 11.97 -4.99 -3.59
C ALA A 307 11.40 -3.57 -3.83
N CYS A 308 10.75 -2.99 -2.83
CA CYS A 308 10.19 -1.64 -2.93
C CYS A 308 11.28 -0.56 -3.03
N ASN A 309 12.53 -0.86 -2.65
CA ASN A 309 13.66 0.05 -2.82
C ASN A 309 14.10 0.18 -4.28
N VAL A 310 13.75 -0.78 -5.15
CA VAL A 310 14.17 -0.85 -6.57
C VAL A 310 13.00 -0.83 -7.57
N CYS A 311 11.77 -0.62 -7.11
CA CYS A 311 10.58 -0.49 -7.98
C CYS A 311 10.34 0.98 -8.35
N ASP A 312 10.29 1.26 -9.66
CA ASP A 312 10.15 2.60 -10.22
C ASP A 312 8.75 2.92 -10.76
N ASP A 313 7.85 1.92 -10.78
CA ASP A 313 6.45 2.05 -11.14
C ASP A 313 5.60 2.52 -9.93
N ILE A 314 4.92 3.64 -10.11
CA ILE A 314 3.99 4.25 -9.13
C ILE A 314 2.54 3.95 -9.50
N PHE A 315 2.24 3.98 -10.79
CA PHE A 315 0.89 4.04 -11.35
C PHE A 315 0.52 2.76 -12.08
N ALA A 316 1.11 1.62 -11.73
CA ALA A 316 0.83 0.31 -12.33
C ALA A 316 0.71 0.46 -13.85
N GLU A 317 1.80 0.87 -14.50
CA GLU A 317 1.81 1.38 -15.88
C GLU A 317 1.27 0.38 -16.90
N THR A 318 1.25 -0.91 -16.54
CA THR A 318 0.78 -2.05 -17.33
C THR A 318 -0.69 -2.45 -17.05
N ALA A 319 -1.39 -1.71 -16.18
CA ALA A 319 -2.82 -1.91 -15.88
C ALA A 319 -3.74 -1.18 -16.86
N ASP A 320 -4.96 -1.68 -17.04
CA ASP A 320 -6.04 -1.05 -17.82
C ASP A 320 -6.61 0.20 -17.15
N VAL A 321 -6.58 0.24 -15.82
CA VAL A 321 -7.05 1.37 -15.00
C VAL A 321 -6.32 1.37 -13.67
N VAL A 322 -6.12 2.54 -13.10
CA VAL A 322 -5.34 2.72 -11.89
C VAL A 322 -6.09 3.57 -10.89
N PHE A 323 -6.09 3.15 -9.63
CA PHE A 323 -6.68 3.88 -8.52
C PHE A 323 -5.64 4.24 -7.47
N GLY A 324 -5.61 5.49 -7.04
CA GLY A 324 -4.86 5.95 -5.87
C GLY A 324 -5.70 6.86 -4.99
N ASP A 325 -5.15 7.29 -3.87
CA ASP A 325 -5.66 8.45 -3.12
C ASP A 325 -5.19 9.76 -3.77
N ALA A 326 -6.10 10.70 -3.98
CA ALA A 326 -5.74 12.01 -4.53
C ALA A 326 -5.17 12.92 -3.43
N TRP A 327 -3.88 12.80 -3.10
CA TRP A 327 -3.21 13.62 -2.06
C TRP A 327 -2.94 15.07 -2.51
N LEU A 328 -3.99 15.76 -2.95
CA LEU A 328 -4.00 17.20 -3.18
C LEU A 328 -4.65 17.90 -1.99
N PRO A 329 -4.24 19.13 -1.63
CA PRO A 329 -4.78 19.84 -0.46
C PRO A 329 -6.32 19.89 -0.43
N ARG A 330 -6.95 20.12 -1.59
CA ARG A 330 -8.42 20.23 -1.71
C ARG A 330 -9.19 18.93 -1.43
N TYR A 331 -8.56 17.77 -1.59
CA TYR A 331 -9.17 16.49 -1.31
C TYR A 331 -8.77 15.94 0.05
N SER A 332 -7.56 16.26 0.50
CA SER A 332 -7.01 15.78 1.77
C SER A 332 -7.80 16.30 2.96
N SER A 333 -8.46 17.45 2.86
CA SER A 333 -9.32 18.02 3.90
C SER A 333 -10.65 17.28 4.09
N ASP A 334 -11.06 16.43 3.14
CA ASP A 334 -12.35 15.75 3.19
C ASP A 334 -12.21 14.30 3.69
N TRP A 335 -12.70 14.01 4.89
CA TRP A 335 -12.66 12.67 5.50
C TRP A 335 -13.19 11.55 4.61
N ARG A 336 -14.10 11.88 3.69
CA ARG A 336 -14.72 10.95 2.76
C ARG A 336 -13.69 10.29 1.84
N GLY A 337 -12.56 10.95 1.58
CA GLY A 337 -11.56 10.50 0.64
C GLY A 337 -11.99 10.69 -0.82
N THR A 338 -10.99 10.73 -1.69
CA THR A 338 -11.16 10.94 -3.13
C THR A 338 -10.10 10.12 -3.84
N ASN A 339 -10.54 9.31 -4.81
CA ASN A 339 -9.61 8.60 -5.65
C ASN A 339 -9.00 9.53 -6.70
N VAL A 340 -7.72 9.33 -7.05
CA VAL A 340 -7.15 9.75 -8.34
C VAL A 340 -7.17 8.55 -9.26
N VAL A 341 -7.59 8.74 -10.51
CA VAL A 341 -7.81 7.67 -11.49
C VAL A 341 -7.09 8.01 -12.79
N ILE A 342 -6.43 6.99 -13.36
CA ILE A 342 -5.90 6.99 -14.73
C ILE A 342 -6.52 5.80 -15.45
N THR A 343 -7.24 6.03 -16.53
CA THR A 343 -7.76 4.96 -17.40
C THR A 343 -6.82 4.76 -18.59
N ARG A 344 -6.79 3.55 -19.13
CA ARG A 344 -6.06 3.18 -20.35
C ARG A 344 -6.90 2.30 -21.28
N ASN A 345 -8.15 2.05 -20.91
CA ASN A 345 -9.06 1.15 -21.59
C ASN A 345 -10.40 1.87 -21.86
N PRO A 346 -10.86 1.96 -23.12
CA PRO A 346 -12.11 2.62 -23.49
C PRO A 346 -13.37 2.05 -22.84
N LEU A 347 -13.42 0.74 -22.60
CA LEU A 347 -14.53 0.11 -21.88
C LEU A 347 -14.65 0.67 -20.46
N VAL A 348 -13.50 0.88 -19.81
CA VAL A 348 -13.46 1.49 -18.47
C VAL A 348 -13.92 2.95 -18.52
N ASP A 349 -13.52 3.70 -19.55
CA ASP A 349 -13.98 5.08 -19.74
C ASP A 349 -15.51 5.15 -19.92
N GLU A 350 -16.09 4.23 -20.68
CA GLU A 350 -17.54 4.11 -20.87
C GLU A 350 -18.27 3.83 -19.56
N VAL A 351 -17.77 2.88 -18.76
CA VAL A 351 -18.38 2.56 -17.45
C VAL A 351 -18.36 3.78 -16.54
N PHE A 352 -17.24 4.51 -16.46
CA PHE A 352 -17.19 5.75 -15.67
C PHE A 352 -18.11 6.85 -16.20
N ALA A 353 -18.19 7.04 -17.52
CA ALA A 353 -19.10 8.01 -18.12
C ALA A 353 -20.57 7.69 -17.78
N SER A 354 -20.94 6.40 -17.77
CA SER A 354 -22.26 5.96 -17.34
C SER A 354 -22.55 6.29 -15.88
N GLY A 355 -21.60 6.07 -14.97
CA GLY A 355 -21.76 6.38 -13.54
C GLY A 355 -21.80 7.86 -13.22
N GLU A 356 -21.12 8.68 -14.03
CA GLU A 356 -21.21 10.14 -13.95
C GLU A 356 -22.58 10.65 -14.44
N ALA A 357 -23.08 10.10 -15.56
CA ALA A 357 -24.38 10.47 -16.12
C ALA A 357 -25.57 10.07 -15.23
N SER A 358 -25.47 8.95 -14.50
CA SER A 358 -26.49 8.52 -13.54
C SER A 358 -26.44 9.26 -12.20
N GLY A 359 -25.34 9.97 -11.91
CA GLY A 359 -25.12 10.64 -10.62
C GLY A 359 -24.60 9.71 -9.52
N ASP A 360 -24.25 8.46 -9.84
CA ASP A 360 -23.63 7.52 -8.89
C ASP A 360 -22.21 7.95 -8.50
N LEU A 361 -21.57 8.74 -9.35
CA LEU A 361 -20.21 9.23 -9.18
C LEU A 361 -20.13 10.74 -9.19
N TRP A 362 -19.34 11.27 -8.27
CA TRP A 362 -18.77 12.61 -8.37
C TRP A 362 -17.40 12.51 -9.03
N VAL A 363 -17.20 13.25 -10.12
CA VAL A 363 -15.95 13.24 -10.91
C VAL A 363 -15.50 14.66 -11.20
N GLU A 364 -14.20 14.91 -11.08
CA GLU A 364 -13.52 16.14 -11.47
C GLU A 364 -12.34 15.76 -12.38
N HIS A 365 -12.35 16.23 -13.63
CA HIS A 365 -11.21 16.03 -14.53
C HIS A 365 -9.94 16.66 -13.96
N LEU A 366 -8.83 15.94 -14.00
CA LEU A 366 -7.54 16.41 -13.52
C LEU A 366 -6.53 16.54 -14.65
N PRO A 367 -5.80 17.66 -14.76
CA PRO A 367 -4.63 17.71 -15.61
C PRO A 367 -3.56 16.76 -15.08
N LEU A 368 -2.75 16.21 -15.99
CA LEU A 368 -1.78 15.18 -15.66
C LEU A 368 -0.77 15.62 -14.59
N ASP A 369 -0.35 16.88 -14.60
CA ASP A 369 0.57 17.42 -13.59
C ASP A 369 -0.02 17.39 -12.18
N GLU A 370 -1.33 17.52 -12.03
CA GLU A 370 -2.00 17.39 -10.73
C GLU A 370 -2.10 15.93 -10.28
N VAL A 371 -2.32 15.00 -11.21
CA VAL A 371 -2.23 13.56 -10.93
C VAL A 371 -0.83 13.21 -10.40
N VAL A 372 0.22 13.68 -11.07
CA VAL A 372 1.61 13.50 -10.65
C VAL A 372 1.86 14.16 -9.29
N HIS A 373 1.37 15.39 -9.09
CA HIS A 373 1.52 16.13 -7.83
C HIS A 373 0.86 15.41 -6.65
N SER A 374 -0.29 14.77 -6.87
CA SER A 374 -0.97 13.95 -5.87
C SER A 374 -0.10 12.78 -5.37
N GLN A 375 0.90 12.36 -6.14
CA GLN A 375 1.84 11.29 -5.76
C GLN A 375 3.27 11.79 -5.57
N ALA A 376 3.48 13.09 -5.29
CA ALA A 376 4.83 13.67 -5.16
C ALA A 376 5.73 12.96 -4.12
N GLY A 377 5.15 12.40 -3.05
CA GLY A 377 5.86 11.58 -2.07
C GLY A 377 6.45 10.31 -2.67
N ASN A 378 5.69 9.64 -3.55
CA ASN A 378 6.11 8.43 -4.25
C ASN A 378 7.19 8.72 -5.27
N TYR A 379 7.08 9.79 -6.07
CA TYR A 379 8.15 10.20 -6.98
C TYR A 379 9.47 10.46 -6.25
N ARG A 380 9.43 11.19 -5.13
CA ARG A 380 10.63 11.41 -4.30
C ARG A 380 11.21 10.12 -3.68
N HIS A 381 10.41 9.08 -3.52
CA HIS A 381 10.88 7.79 -2.99
C HIS A 381 11.45 6.88 -4.08
N ARG A 382 10.74 6.77 -5.20
CA ARG A 382 10.97 5.80 -6.29
C ARG A 382 11.79 6.35 -7.45
N ARG A 383 11.93 7.67 -7.58
CA ARG A 383 12.89 8.29 -8.52
C ARG A 383 14.13 8.74 -7.77
N ASP A 384 14.03 9.83 -7.00
CA ASP A 384 15.17 10.39 -6.27
C ASP A 384 15.81 9.38 -5.30
N GLY A 385 14.97 8.75 -4.49
CA GLY A 385 15.42 7.78 -3.50
C GLY A 385 16.05 6.55 -4.12
N MET A 386 15.50 6.05 -5.22
CA MET A 386 15.98 4.83 -5.86
C MET A 386 17.31 5.06 -6.55
N ALA A 387 17.50 6.19 -7.23
CA ALA A 387 18.79 6.56 -7.82
C ALA A 387 19.94 6.48 -6.82
N VAL A 388 19.72 6.95 -5.59
CA VAL A 388 20.70 6.88 -4.50
C VAL A 388 20.92 5.44 -4.04
N ARG A 389 19.85 4.67 -3.83
CA ARG A 389 19.95 3.27 -3.35
C ARG A 389 20.65 2.37 -4.37
N LEU A 390 20.35 2.54 -5.66
CA LEU A 390 21.02 1.82 -6.74
C LEU A 390 22.51 2.20 -6.82
N ALA A 391 22.85 3.47 -6.62
CA ALA A 391 24.25 3.90 -6.60
C ALA A 391 25.00 3.33 -5.40
N ASP A 392 24.37 3.30 -4.22
CA ASP A 392 24.92 2.65 -3.03
C ASP A 392 25.15 1.14 -3.28
N ASP A 393 24.15 0.44 -3.84
CA ASP A 393 24.24 -0.99 -4.14
C ASP A 393 25.36 -1.31 -5.15
N ILE A 394 25.47 -0.53 -6.23
CA ILE A 394 26.53 -0.68 -7.23
C ILE A 394 27.91 -0.43 -6.61
N ALA A 395 28.04 0.59 -5.75
CA ALA A 395 29.29 0.89 -5.07
C ALA A 395 29.73 -0.21 -4.10
N GLU A 396 28.77 -0.97 -3.56
CA GLU A 396 28.99 -2.16 -2.71
C GLU A 396 29.20 -3.44 -3.53
N GLY A 397 29.18 -3.36 -4.88
CA GLY A 397 29.35 -4.52 -5.76
C GLY A 397 28.12 -5.44 -5.82
N LEU A 398 26.94 -4.96 -5.40
CA LEU A 398 25.70 -5.72 -5.43
C LEU A 398 25.05 -5.65 -6.82
N SER A 399 24.53 -6.79 -7.29
CA SER A 399 23.77 -6.86 -8.54
C SER A 399 22.47 -6.06 -8.45
N VAL A 400 22.18 -5.19 -9.41
CA VAL A 400 20.97 -4.36 -9.44
C VAL A 400 20.17 -4.59 -10.73
N PRO A 401 18.83 -4.63 -10.67
CA PRO A 401 18.02 -4.73 -11.88
C PRO A 401 18.12 -3.46 -12.73
N ALA A 402 18.00 -3.62 -14.03
CA ALA A 402 17.83 -2.53 -14.97
C ALA A 402 16.52 -1.77 -14.66
N LYS A 403 16.64 -0.47 -14.44
CA LYS A 403 15.51 0.44 -14.17
C LYS A 403 15.64 1.72 -14.98
N ARG A 404 14.53 2.43 -15.16
CA ARG A 404 14.47 3.68 -15.96
C ARG A 404 15.19 4.84 -15.27
N VAL A 405 15.49 4.69 -13.98
CA VAL A 405 16.17 5.68 -13.16
C VAL A 405 17.67 5.45 -13.19
N VAL A 406 18.41 6.49 -13.54
CA VAL A 406 19.86 6.48 -13.56
C VAL A 406 20.41 6.52 -12.12
N PRO A 407 21.26 5.56 -11.71
CA PRO A 407 21.92 5.58 -10.41
C PRO A 407 22.78 6.84 -10.24
N GLY A 408 22.70 7.49 -9.08
CA GLY A 408 23.54 8.64 -8.79
C GLY A 408 23.13 9.42 -7.54
N TYR A 409 23.97 10.40 -7.20
CA TYR A 409 23.80 11.29 -6.05
C TYR A 409 23.60 12.76 -6.42
N GLY A 410 23.97 13.15 -7.64
CA GLY A 410 24.13 14.56 -8.03
C GLY A 410 22.81 15.36 -8.11
N HIS A 411 21.68 14.70 -8.34
CA HIS A 411 20.36 15.32 -8.43
C HIS A 411 19.72 15.59 -7.05
N VAL A 412 20.33 15.10 -5.96
CA VAL A 412 19.81 15.28 -4.60
C VAL A 412 20.84 15.88 -3.64
N THR A 413 20.37 16.61 -2.64
CA THR A 413 21.27 17.17 -1.61
C THR A 413 21.91 16.08 -0.76
N ARG A 414 23.12 16.31 -0.22
CA ARG A 414 23.80 15.39 0.74
C ARG A 414 22.91 15.01 1.92
N ARG A 415 22.12 15.97 2.40
CA ARG A 415 21.14 15.76 3.47
C ARG A 415 20.03 14.78 3.06
N ARG A 416 19.55 14.87 1.82
CA ARG A 416 18.55 13.96 1.27
C ARG A 416 19.12 12.55 1.09
N VAL A 417 20.37 12.41 0.62
CA VAL A 417 21.08 11.11 0.61
C VAL A 417 21.09 10.47 2.00
N LYS A 418 21.46 11.24 3.04
CA LYS A 418 21.44 10.75 4.43
C LYS A 418 20.05 10.31 4.89
N LEU A 419 18.99 11.02 4.50
CA LEU A 419 17.61 10.64 4.82
C LEU A 419 17.20 9.35 4.12
N ILE A 420 17.55 9.18 2.85
CA ILE A 420 17.25 7.98 2.07
C ILE A 420 17.90 6.75 2.71
N ARG A 421 19.20 6.83 3.05
CA ARG A 421 19.93 5.76 3.74
C ARG A 421 19.32 5.43 5.10
N LYS A 422 18.99 6.45 5.91
CA LYS A 422 18.31 6.24 7.20
C LYS A 422 16.93 5.58 7.05
N ARG A 423 16.16 5.96 6.02
CA ARG A 423 14.87 5.33 5.73
C ARG A 423 15.04 3.85 5.35
N ARG A 424 16.03 3.50 4.50
CA ARG A 424 16.33 2.10 4.15
C ARG A 424 16.73 1.29 5.38
N ALA A 425 17.59 1.84 6.24
CA ALA A 425 17.98 1.20 7.49
C ALA A 425 16.80 1.01 8.47
N LEU A 426 15.93 2.02 8.61
CA LEU A 426 14.69 1.92 9.39
C LEU A 426 13.77 0.80 8.89
N SER A 427 13.63 0.68 7.57
CA SER A 427 12.84 -0.36 6.93
C SER A 427 13.37 -1.75 7.28
N ALA A 428 14.66 -2.01 7.07
CA ALA A 428 15.28 -3.28 7.38
C ALA A 428 15.17 -3.61 8.88
N ALA A 429 15.61 -2.69 9.74
CA ALA A 429 15.59 -2.87 11.19
C ALA A 429 14.19 -3.16 11.74
N SER A 430 13.14 -2.59 11.15
CA SER A 430 11.78 -2.85 11.64
C SER A 430 11.33 -4.30 11.49
N HIS A 431 11.81 -5.04 10.48
CA HIS A 431 11.52 -6.48 10.36
C HIS A 431 12.27 -7.25 11.44
N ASP A 432 13.58 -7.04 11.55
CA ASP A 432 14.46 -7.78 12.47
C ASP A 432 14.05 -7.56 13.94
N LEU A 433 13.87 -6.29 14.32
CA LEU A 433 13.48 -5.92 15.69
C LEU A 433 12.11 -6.47 16.08
N PHE A 434 11.16 -6.50 15.14
CA PHE A 434 9.84 -7.08 15.41
C PHE A 434 9.88 -8.61 15.48
N ALA A 435 10.69 -9.25 14.65
CA ALA A 435 10.93 -10.69 14.75
C ALA A 435 11.54 -11.05 16.12
N SER A 436 12.52 -10.26 16.61
CA SER A 436 13.06 -10.40 17.97
C SER A 436 12.01 -10.21 19.05
N ALA A 437 11.19 -9.16 18.96
CA ALA A 437 10.09 -8.90 19.90
C ALA A 437 9.09 -10.07 19.95
N ARG A 438 8.74 -10.64 18.79
CA ARG A 438 7.87 -11.84 18.74
C ARG A 438 8.51 -13.05 19.41
N ALA A 439 9.82 -13.24 19.22
CA ALA A 439 10.54 -14.36 19.82
C ALA A 439 10.70 -14.24 21.34
N SER A 440 10.88 -13.02 21.86
CA SER A 440 10.99 -12.74 23.29
C SER A 440 9.63 -12.62 24.00
N GLY A 441 8.56 -12.34 23.24
CA GLY A 441 7.26 -12.01 23.80
C GLY A 441 7.18 -10.59 24.38
N ASP A 442 8.17 -9.73 24.09
CA ASP A 442 8.24 -8.35 24.59
C ASP A 442 8.21 -7.34 23.43
N LEU A 443 7.12 -6.58 23.34
CA LEU A 443 6.94 -5.54 22.31
C LEU A 443 7.96 -4.40 22.44
N ASP A 444 8.53 -4.15 23.62
CA ASP A 444 9.49 -3.06 23.82
C ASP A 444 10.84 -3.33 23.15
N ASP A 445 11.17 -4.59 22.84
CA ASP A 445 12.30 -4.98 22.00
C ASP A 445 12.19 -4.41 20.57
N TYR A 446 10.96 -4.14 20.12
CA TYR A 446 10.70 -3.42 18.89
C TYR A 446 10.58 -1.91 19.11
N LEU A 447 9.72 -1.48 20.04
CA LEU A 447 9.35 -0.07 20.18
C LEU A 447 10.53 0.81 20.61
N THR A 448 11.34 0.36 21.56
CA THR A 448 12.45 1.16 22.10
C THR A 448 13.52 1.48 21.05
N PRO A 449 14.10 0.50 20.34
CA PRO A 449 15.06 0.78 19.27
C PRO A 449 14.42 1.52 18.09
N MET A 450 13.18 1.21 17.70
CA MET A 450 12.49 1.94 16.63
C MET A 450 12.30 3.42 16.96
N ARG A 451 11.90 3.77 18.19
CA ARG A 451 11.81 5.16 18.65
C ARG A 451 13.16 5.86 18.50
N THR A 452 14.26 5.19 18.82
CA THR A 452 15.61 5.75 18.71
C THR A 452 15.97 6.04 17.25
N LEU A 453 15.80 5.06 16.35
CA LEU A 453 16.06 5.22 14.93
C LEU A 453 15.19 6.34 14.31
N ILE A 454 13.92 6.43 14.69
CA ILE A 454 13.00 7.49 14.24
C ILE A 454 13.46 8.87 14.73
N ARG A 455 13.91 9.00 16.00
CA ARG A 455 14.46 10.27 16.51
C ARG A 455 15.68 10.71 15.69
N GLU A 456 16.56 9.78 15.34
CA GLU A 456 17.72 10.09 14.50
C GLU A 456 17.35 10.51 13.09
N TYR A 457 16.38 9.83 12.47
CA TYR A 457 15.83 10.22 11.18
C TYR A 457 15.27 11.66 11.23
N ARG A 458 14.46 11.97 12.25
CA ARG A 458 13.86 13.29 12.46
C ARG A 458 14.89 14.41 12.69
N ARG A 459 16.04 14.11 13.30
CA ARG A 459 17.15 15.07 13.45
C ARG A 459 17.70 15.52 12.10
N VAL A 460 17.73 14.61 11.11
CA VAL A 460 18.13 14.93 9.74
C VAL A 460 16.98 15.57 8.97
N GLU A 461 15.73 15.16 9.17
CA GLU A 461 14.56 15.62 8.40
C GLU A 461 14.10 17.03 8.77
N SER A 462 14.28 17.45 10.02
CA SER A 462 13.98 18.81 10.45
C SER A 462 15.03 19.26 11.48
N PRO A 463 16.18 19.78 11.02
CA PRO A 463 17.22 20.34 11.87
C PRO A 463 16.66 21.44 12.77
N LEU A 464 17.28 21.61 13.94
CA LEU A 464 16.83 22.52 14.99
C LEU A 464 16.61 23.96 14.48
N TRP A 465 17.42 24.45 13.54
CA TRP A 465 17.24 25.78 12.96
C TRP A 465 15.93 25.94 12.16
N LYS A 466 15.45 24.88 11.47
CA LYS A 466 14.14 24.89 10.80
C LYS A 466 12.98 24.83 11.79
N ARG A 467 13.18 24.24 12.97
CA ARG A 467 12.21 24.22 14.06
C ARG A 467 12.16 25.59 14.76
N GLY A 468 13.32 26.18 15.03
CA GLY A 468 13.45 27.55 15.54
C GLY A 468 12.89 28.60 14.59
N ALA A 469 13.11 28.47 13.27
CA ALA A 469 12.53 29.36 12.28
C ALA A 469 11.01 29.22 12.14
N ARG A 470 10.45 28.02 12.33
CA ARG A 470 8.99 27.80 12.38
C ARG A 470 8.38 28.44 13.63
N PHE A 471 9.01 28.21 14.79
CA PHE A 471 8.63 28.84 16.05
C PHE A 471 8.69 30.37 15.98
N ALA A 472 9.79 30.93 15.46
CA ALA A 472 9.94 32.37 15.26
C ALA A 472 8.87 32.93 14.31
N ARG A 473 8.53 32.24 13.20
CA ARG A 473 7.43 32.65 12.31
C ARG A 473 6.06 32.57 12.96
N ALA A 474 5.81 31.56 13.80
CA ALA A 474 4.55 31.43 14.54
C ALA A 474 4.41 32.56 15.57
N VAL A 475 5.48 32.90 16.28
CA VAL A 475 5.52 34.02 17.25
C VAL A 475 5.36 35.37 16.54
N LEU A 476 6.02 35.57 15.39
CA LEU A 476 5.89 36.80 14.59
C LEU A 476 4.52 36.97 13.93
N ARG A 477 3.78 35.88 13.67
CA ARG A 477 2.41 35.91 13.15
C ARG A 477 1.33 36.03 14.24
N GLY A 478 1.69 35.85 15.52
CA GLY A 478 0.77 35.93 16.66
C GLY A 478 0.67 37.32 17.32
N GLY A 479 1.36 38.33 16.78
CA GLY A 479 1.42 39.68 17.35
C GLY A 479 0.65 40.72 16.52
N GLY A 480 -0.67 40.60 16.40
CA GLY A 480 -1.50 41.65 15.82
C GLY A 480 -2.84 41.16 15.28
N GLY A 481 -3.90 41.31 16.09
CA GLY A 481 -5.29 41.49 15.64
C GLY A 481 -6.00 40.31 14.96
N GLY A 482 -6.99 39.76 15.66
CA GLY A 482 -8.18 39.04 15.13
C GLY A 482 -7.96 38.04 13.99
N ILE A 483 -7.96 36.74 14.31
CA ILE A 483 -7.79 35.68 13.29
C ILE A 483 -9.01 34.75 13.28
N GLU A 484 -9.78 34.85 12.20
CA GLU A 484 -10.50 33.72 11.58
C GLU A 484 -9.49 32.63 11.22
N VAL A 485 -9.77 31.40 11.65
CA VAL A 485 -8.85 30.27 11.51
C VAL A 485 -8.91 29.71 10.09
N HIS A 486 -7.90 30.01 9.28
CA HIS A 486 -7.53 29.20 8.12
C HIS A 486 -6.02 28.86 8.14
N GLU A 487 -5.78 27.56 7.92
CA GLU A 487 -4.59 26.94 7.31
C GLU A 487 -3.38 26.48 8.17
N GLN A 488 -3.39 25.15 8.38
CA GLN A 488 -2.29 24.16 8.34
C GLN A 488 -1.00 24.38 9.14
N VAL A 489 -0.81 23.57 10.20
CA VAL A 489 0.34 22.65 10.36
C VAL A 489 -0.10 21.43 11.19
N HIS A 490 0.15 20.22 10.65
CA HIS A 490 0.15 18.96 11.40
C HIS A 490 1.16 19.00 12.56
N GLU A 491 0.69 19.11 13.80
CA GLU A 491 1.46 18.74 15.00
C GLU A 491 0.53 18.05 16.01
N GLY A 492 0.63 16.72 16.08
CA GLY A 492 0.20 15.97 17.25
C GLY A 492 1.20 16.22 18.37
N VAL A 493 0.79 17.02 19.36
CA VAL A 493 1.50 17.21 20.63
C VAL A 493 0.63 16.62 21.72
N ALA A 494 1.05 15.48 22.25
CA ALA A 494 0.51 14.89 23.47
C ALA A 494 0.75 15.86 24.65
N ALA A 495 -0.30 16.15 25.39
CA ALA A 495 -0.25 17.03 26.55
C ALA A 495 0.45 16.33 27.73
N PHE A 496 1.61 16.86 28.12
CA PHE A 496 2.29 16.51 29.37
C PHE A 496 1.73 17.43 30.48
N GLY A 497 0.72 16.96 31.21
CA GLY A 497 0.16 17.67 32.35
C GLY A 497 1.07 17.58 33.58
N ARG A 498 1.88 18.62 33.82
CA ARG A 498 2.47 18.87 35.15
C ARG A 498 1.38 19.43 36.05
N ARG A 499 1.00 18.71 37.11
CA ARG A 499 0.25 19.29 38.24
C ARG A 499 1.25 19.80 39.27
N SER A 500 1.34 21.12 39.40
CA SER A 500 1.95 21.80 40.54
C SER A 500 0.97 21.82 41.72
N THR A 501 1.52 21.47 42.87
CA THR A 501 1.05 21.65 44.25
C THR A 501 0.18 22.87 44.52
N LEU A 502 -0.93 22.66 45.24
CA LEU A 502 -1.50 23.65 46.15
C LEU A 502 -1.98 22.92 47.42
N LEU A 503 -1.47 23.40 48.56
CA LEU A 503 -1.77 22.94 49.91
C LEU A 503 -3.24 23.17 50.28
N GLY A 504 -3.85 22.22 51.00
CA GLY A 504 -5.19 22.37 51.55
C GLY A 504 -5.57 21.28 52.55
N ARG A 505 -5.03 21.40 53.78
CA ARG A 505 -5.59 20.98 55.08
C ARG A 505 -6.44 19.69 55.21
N ARG A 506 -5.89 18.77 56.02
CA ARG A 506 -6.50 18.00 57.14
C ARG A 506 -7.89 17.38 56.93
N CYS A 507 -7.94 16.04 56.89
CA CYS A 507 -8.47 15.18 57.97
C CYS A 507 -8.45 13.73 57.50
N PHE A 508 -7.69 12.87 58.17
CA PHE A 508 -7.73 11.42 58.02
C PHE A 508 -8.14 10.85 59.38
N CYS A 509 -9.34 10.28 59.45
CA CYS A 509 -9.76 9.39 60.53
C CYS A 509 -9.63 7.94 60.03
N ARG A 510 -9.14 7.10 60.95
CA ARG A 510 -8.83 5.67 60.80
C ARG A 510 -10.08 4.78 60.71
N GLY A 511 -9.88 3.56 60.22
CA GLY A 511 -10.68 2.36 60.47
C GLY A 511 -10.53 1.39 59.29
N ASP A 512 -9.69 0.35 59.35
CA ASP A 512 -10.01 -1.02 59.85
C ASP A 512 -11.34 -1.55 59.28
N SER A 513 -11.50 -2.78 58.77
CA SER A 513 -10.71 -4.00 58.78
C SER A 513 -11.52 -5.08 58.02
N ARG A 514 -10.87 -6.16 57.52
CA ARG A 514 -11.39 -7.54 57.32
C ARG A 514 -12.61 -7.73 56.39
N SER A 515 -12.95 -8.86 55.80
CA SER A 515 -12.33 -10.13 55.39
C SER A 515 -13.44 -10.91 54.65
N SER A 516 -13.05 -11.91 53.85
CA SER A 516 -13.81 -13.15 53.53
C SER A 516 -15.15 -13.10 52.75
N LEU A 517 -15.05 -13.45 51.46
CA LEU A 517 -15.58 -14.69 50.80
C LEU A 517 -17.12 -14.98 50.79
N PRO A 518 -17.59 -15.84 49.83
CA PRO A 518 -18.75 -15.60 48.97
C PRO A 518 -19.96 -16.50 49.30
N LEU A 519 -21.08 -16.36 48.58
CA LEU A 519 -22.02 -17.44 48.24
C LEU A 519 -23.14 -16.96 47.26
N SER A 520 -23.18 -17.61 46.10
CA SER A 520 -24.32 -18.22 45.38
C SER A 520 -25.75 -17.63 45.39
N THR A 521 -26.26 -17.49 44.15
CA THR A 521 -27.62 -17.81 43.63
C THR A 521 -28.88 -17.29 44.33
N VAL A 522 -29.67 -16.49 43.60
CA VAL A 522 -31.14 -16.53 43.64
C VAL A 522 -31.71 -16.25 42.24
N THR A 523 -32.49 -17.20 41.74
CA THR A 523 -33.47 -17.09 40.66
C THR A 523 -34.75 -16.40 41.15
N VAL A 524 -35.39 -15.57 40.33
CA VAL A 524 -36.81 -15.23 40.46
C VAL A 524 -37.46 -15.25 39.08
N GLN A 525 -38.45 -16.14 38.92
CA GLN A 525 -39.51 -16.07 37.92
C GLN A 525 -40.70 -15.31 38.52
N ASP A 526 -41.37 -14.49 37.71
CA ASP A 526 -42.84 -14.45 37.55
C ASP A 526 -43.15 -13.42 36.43
N ALA A 527 -43.69 -13.81 35.28
CA ALA A 527 -45.09 -14.19 35.00
C ALA A 527 -45.99 -12.99 34.68
N THR A 528 -46.39 -12.85 33.41
CA THR A 528 -47.81 -12.71 33.06
C THR A 528 -48.06 -13.00 31.57
N ARG A 529 -49.07 -13.84 31.35
CA ARG A 529 -49.64 -14.31 30.08
C ARG A 529 -50.58 -13.27 29.45
N VAL A 530 -50.85 -13.48 28.16
CA VAL A 530 -52.14 -13.56 27.43
C VAL A 530 -51.87 -12.96 26.04
N GLY A 531 -52.06 -13.61 24.89
CA GLY A 531 -52.80 -14.81 24.54
C GLY A 531 -53.74 -14.48 23.37
N LEU A 532 -53.75 -15.38 22.37
CA LEU A 532 -54.64 -15.47 21.18
C LEU A 532 -54.30 -14.57 19.98
N LEU A 533 -54.53 -14.97 18.72
CA LEU A 533 -54.62 -16.24 17.97
C LEU A 533 -55.16 -15.78 16.60
N SER A 534 -54.59 -16.23 15.49
CA SER A 534 -55.35 -16.89 14.41
C SER A 534 -54.47 -17.18 13.20
N ARG A 535 -54.66 -18.41 12.72
CA ARG A 535 -54.09 -19.07 11.55
C ARG A 535 -54.97 -18.81 10.32
N CYS A 536 -54.39 -19.10 9.15
CA CYS A 536 -54.93 -19.80 7.95
C CYS A 536 -54.21 -19.20 6.72
N SER A 537 -53.66 -19.94 5.77
CA SER A 537 -53.69 -21.36 5.41
C SER A 537 -52.41 -21.71 4.65
#